data_AF-A0AAY4AY03-F1
#
_entry.id   AF-A0AAY4AY03-F1
#
_cell.length_a   1.000
_cell.length_b   1.000
_cell.length_c   1.000
_cell.angle_alpha   90.00
_cell.angle_beta   90.00
_cell.angle_gamma   90.00
#
_symmetry.space_group_name_H-M   'P 1'
#
loop_
_entity.id
_entity.type
_entity.pdbx_description
1 polymer ?
#
loop_
_entity_poly.entity_id
_entity_poly.type
_entity_poly.pdbx_seq_one_letter_code
_entity_poly.pdbx_strand_id
1 'polypeptide(L)'
;MPLSRSLSMSSLSGLPLWEEDDLPVENLLLFEVAWEVTNKVGGIYTVIQTKAKITVDEWGENFFMMGPYYEHNFKTQVEQCDPPIAAIKVAMDSLINSGCQVYFGRWLIEGSPYVILFDIGSAAWNLDRWKGDLWDACSIGLPYHDREANDSLILGSLIAWFFKELTDQLRDERNIIAHFHEWQAGAGLVLSRSRKLPMATVFTTHATLLGRYLCAGNVDFYNNLDKFNLDKEAGERQIYHRCCLERAAVHCAHVFTTVSQITAVEANHMLHRNPDVVTPNGLNVKKFSAMHEFQNLHSTNKTQIQEFVRGHFYGLVASHWDTVQIVKKKRNILDRDDFTIMKRAIFATQRHTLPPVTTHNMLDDSTDQILANVRRIGLFNSRNDRVKIIFHPEFLSSTSPLLPMDYEEFVRGCHLGVFPSYYEPWGYTPGECTVMGIPSVTTNLSGFGCFMEEHVSDPAAYGIYIVDRRFRSADESCNQLTKFLFSFCQQSRRQRIIQRNRTERLSDLLDWRYLGRVSRSLPDRDCTLCRNDISQMGLRGVRPSTVPTVKT
;
A
#
# COMPACT_ATOMS: atom_id res chain seq x y z
N MET A 1 1.78 -10.27 -44.50
CA MET A 1 0.64 -10.24 -43.57
C MET A 1 0.51 -8.80 -43.06
N PRO A 2 -0.67 -8.18 -43.11
CA PRO A 2 -0.79 -6.76 -42.85
C PRO A 2 -0.64 -6.47 -41.35
N LEU A 3 0.02 -5.35 -41.08
CA LEU A 3 0.25 -4.76 -39.77
C LEU A 3 -1.06 -4.67 -38.99
N SER A 4 -1.17 -5.44 -37.91
CA SER A 4 -2.29 -5.36 -36.97
C SER A 4 -2.27 -3.99 -36.28
N ARG A 5 -3.36 -3.26 -36.51
CA ARG A 5 -3.83 -2.01 -35.86
C ARG A 5 -3.07 -1.60 -34.60
N SER A 6 -2.56 -0.37 -34.59
CA SER A 6 -2.26 0.33 -33.35
C SER A 6 -3.53 0.42 -32.51
N LEU A 7 -3.55 -0.22 -31.35
CA LEU A 7 -4.58 0.00 -30.33
C LEU A 7 -4.55 1.49 -29.96
N SER A 8 -5.60 2.24 -30.31
CA SER A 8 -5.86 3.56 -29.75
C SER A 8 -6.30 3.39 -28.31
N MET A 9 -6.04 4.37 -27.44
CA MET A 9 -6.45 4.32 -26.03
C MET A 9 -7.95 4.01 -25.81
N SER A 10 -8.79 4.24 -26.82
CA SER A 10 -10.21 3.88 -26.83
C SER A 10 -10.52 2.37 -26.84
N SER A 11 -9.53 1.49 -27.04
CA SER A 11 -9.73 0.04 -26.96
C SER A 11 -9.36 -0.57 -25.60
N LEU A 12 -8.91 0.24 -24.64
CA LEU A 12 -8.66 -0.15 -23.24
C LEU A 12 -9.83 0.22 -22.31
N SER A 13 -10.88 0.86 -22.81
CA SER A 13 -12.07 1.26 -22.05
C SER A 13 -13.05 0.09 -21.95
N GLY A 14 -12.74 -0.88 -21.10
CA GLY A 14 -13.69 -1.91 -20.65
C GLY A 14 -14.58 -1.46 -19.50
N LEU A 15 -14.28 -0.32 -18.87
CA LEU A 15 -15.12 0.26 -17.83
C LEU A 15 -16.23 1.12 -18.45
N PRO A 16 -17.46 1.09 -17.90
CA PRO A 16 -18.54 1.95 -18.37
C PRO A 16 -18.05 3.41 -18.37
N LEU A 17 -18.38 4.14 -19.43
CA LEU A 17 -18.34 5.60 -19.44
C LEU A 17 -19.39 6.05 -18.43
N TRP A 18 -18.99 6.21 -17.17
CA TRP A 18 -19.83 6.79 -16.14
C TRP A 18 -20.22 8.20 -16.63
N GLU A 19 -21.51 8.44 -16.82
CA GLU A 19 -22.03 9.72 -17.32
C GLU A 19 -21.63 10.86 -16.37
N GLU A 20 -21.25 11.99 -16.96
CA GLU A 20 -20.77 13.20 -16.29
C GLU A 20 -21.93 13.98 -15.63
N ASP A 21 -22.56 13.42 -14.62
CA ASP A 21 -23.30 14.28 -13.69
C ASP A 21 -22.28 14.88 -12.73
N ASP A 22 -21.95 16.16 -12.95
CA ASP A 22 -21.03 16.90 -12.08
C ASP A 22 -21.62 16.95 -10.66
N LEU A 23 -20.91 16.33 -9.70
CA LEU A 23 -21.26 16.44 -8.29
C LEU A 23 -21.34 17.92 -7.89
N PRO A 24 -22.35 18.35 -7.12
CA PRO A 24 -22.48 19.74 -6.69
C PRO A 24 -21.50 20.05 -5.57
N VAL A 25 -20.19 19.95 -5.85
CA VAL A 25 -19.07 20.06 -4.91
C VAL A 25 -19.19 21.32 -4.05
N GLU A 26 -19.69 22.43 -4.61
CA GLU A 26 -19.89 23.70 -3.93
C GLU A 26 -20.75 23.57 -2.64
N ASN A 27 -21.70 22.64 -2.64
CA ASN A 27 -22.63 22.37 -1.54
C ASN A 27 -22.20 21.19 -0.64
N LEU A 28 -21.04 20.59 -0.91
CA LEU A 28 -20.54 19.42 -0.23
C LEU A 28 -19.24 19.73 0.52
N LEU A 29 -19.02 19.06 1.64
CA LEU A 29 -17.73 19.00 2.32
C LEU A 29 -17.29 17.55 2.40
N LEU A 30 -16.07 17.26 1.94
CA LEU A 30 -15.46 15.93 2.03
C LEU A 30 -14.41 15.91 3.13
N PHE A 31 -14.61 15.03 4.10
CA PHE A 31 -13.67 14.75 5.17
C PHE A 31 -13.12 13.33 5.01
N GLU A 32 -11.83 13.20 4.73
CA GLU A 32 -11.15 11.91 4.63
C GLU A 32 -10.36 11.63 5.91
N VAL A 33 -10.78 10.60 6.64
CA VAL A 33 -10.34 10.27 7.98
C VAL A 33 -9.47 9.02 7.95
N ALA A 34 -8.22 9.14 8.37
CA ALA A 34 -7.33 7.98 8.51
C ALA A 34 -6.33 8.18 9.65
N TRP A 35 -5.91 7.07 10.27
CA TRP A 35 -4.84 7.09 11.27
C TRP A 35 -3.50 7.59 10.70
N GLU A 36 -3.30 7.41 9.39
CA GLU A 36 -2.05 7.71 8.70
C GLU A 36 -1.98 9.13 8.11
N VAL A 37 -2.99 9.99 8.32
CA VAL A 37 -2.92 11.41 7.90
C VAL A 37 -1.75 12.07 8.63
N THR A 38 -0.76 12.58 7.87
CA THR A 38 0.52 13.11 8.39
C THR A 38 1.37 12.12 9.20
N ASN A 39 1.02 10.83 9.23
CA ASN A 39 1.69 9.83 10.05
C ASN A 39 1.96 8.55 9.26
N LYS A 40 3.18 8.40 8.74
CA LYS A 40 3.55 7.25 7.91
C LYS A 40 3.75 5.99 8.76
N VAL A 41 2.74 5.13 8.78
CA VAL A 41 2.78 3.81 9.47
C VAL A 41 2.86 2.67 8.46
N GLY A 42 2.13 2.77 7.34
CA GLY A 42 1.98 1.71 6.36
C GLY A 42 1.63 2.23 4.97
N GLY A 43 0.89 1.41 4.22
CA GLY A 43 0.52 1.69 2.83
C GLY A 43 -0.60 2.72 2.68
N ILE A 44 -1.42 2.94 3.71
CA ILE A 44 -2.55 3.88 3.64
C ILE A 44 -2.03 5.31 3.53
N TYR A 45 -0.94 5.65 4.22
CA TYR A 45 -0.22 6.91 4.02
C TYR A 45 0.03 7.17 2.54
N THR A 46 0.58 6.20 1.81
CA THR A 46 0.87 6.34 0.38
C THR A 46 -0.39 6.52 -0.46
N VAL A 47 -1.49 5.82 -0.13
CA VAL A 47 -2.78 6.01 -0.83
C VAL A 47 -3.26 7.43 -0.69
N ILE A 48 -3.46 7.88 0.55
CA ILE A 48 -4.11 9.16 0.80
C ILE A 48 -3.20 10.32 0.38
N GLN A 49 -1.87 10.17 0.54
CA GLN A 49 -0.88 11.16 0.12
C GLN A 49 -0.82 11.31 -1.41
N THR A 50 -0.82 10.20 -2.16
CA THR A 50 -0.78 10.29 -3.64
C THR A 50 -2.13 10.70 -4.23
N LYS A 51 -3.24 10.28 -3.62
CA LYS A 51 -4.61 10.65 -4.03
C LYS A 51 -4.95 12.11 -3.73
N ALA A 52 -4.27 12.75 -2.78
CA ALA A 52 -4.58 14.11 -2.34
C ALA A 52 -4.64 15.11 -3.50
N LYS A 53 -3.66 15.07 -4.42
CA LYS A 53 -3.59 15.98 -5.59
C LYS A 53 -4.86 15.97 -6.42
N ILE A 54 -5.29 14.79 -6.88
CA ILE A 54 -6.49 14.67 -7.72
C ILE A 54 -7.75 15.04 -6.96
N THR A 55 -7.78 14.77 -5.64
CA THR A 55 -8.94 15.09 -4.80
C THR A 55 -9.05 16.60 -4.60
N VAL A 56 -7.93 17.30 -4.37
CA VAL A 56 -7.91 18.77 -4.27
C VAL A 56 -8.23 19.43 -5.61
N ASP A 57 -7.72 18.90 -6.73
CA ASP A 57 -8.03 19.43 -8.06
C ASP A 57 -9.55 19.39 -8.36
N GLU A 58 -10.28 18.48 -7.73
CA GLU A 58 -11.73 18.29 -7.89
C GLU A 58 -12.55 19.01 -6.81
N TRP A 59 -12.14 18.92 -5.54
CA TRP A 59 -12.90 19.42 -4.39
C TRP A 59 -12.48 20.81 -3.92
N GLY A 60 -11.30 21.28 -4.34
CA GLY A 60 -10.75 22.57 -3.93
C GLY A 60 -10.71 22.76 -2.42
N GLU A 61 -11.31 23.85 -1.93
CA GLU A 61 -11.34 24.21 -0.51
C GLU A 61 -12.36 23.40 0.32
N ASN A 62 -13.15 22.52 -0.32
CA ASN A 62 -14.14 21.69 0.35
C ASN A 62 -13.60 20.32 0.79
N PHE A 63 -12.31 20.06 0.60
CA PHE A 63 -11.63 18.82 0.99
C PHE A 63 -10.74 18.99 2.22
N PHE A 64 -10.96 18.15 3.22
CA PHE A 64 -10.24 18.14 4.48
C PHE A 64 -9.82 16.71 4.82
N MET A 65 -8.62 16.55 5.38
CA MET A 65 -8.17 15.27 5.92
C MET A 65 -8.10 15.34 7.45
N MET A 66 -8.45 14.26 8.13
CA MET A 66 -8.50 14.21 9.59
C MET A 66 -7.69 13.04 10.14
N GLY A 67 -6.91 13.28 11.19
CA GLY A 67 -6.11 12.24 11.82
C GLY A 67 -5.50 12.63 13.17
N PRO A 68 -4.67 11.76 13.75
CA PRO A 68 -3.99 12.03 15.01
C PRO A 68 -2.89 13.08 14.85
N TYR A 69 -2.75 13.94 15.85
CA TYR A 69 -1.66 14.91 15.94
C TYR A 69 -0.39 14.26 16.51
N TYR A 70 0.73 14.50 15.82
CA TYR A 70 2.07 14.20 16.32
C TYR A 70 2.96 15.44 16.13
N GLU A 71 3.52 15.97 17.22
CA GLU A 71 4.24 17.25 17.22
C GLU A 71 5.37 17.31 16.18
N HIS A 72 6.20 16.27 16.11
CA HIS A 72 7.30 16.20 15.14
C HIS A 72 6.80 16.24 13.69
N ASN A 73 5.75 15.47 13.40
CA ASN A 73 5.19 15.37 12.05
C ASN A 73 4.51 16.68 11.64
N PHE A 74 3.77 17.32 12.55
CA PHE A 74 3.15 18.62 12.31
C PHE A 74 4.20 19.67 11.95
N LYS A 75 5.26 19.80 12.77
CA LYS A 75 6.34 20.78 12.54
C LYS A 75 7.11 20.57 11.23
N THR A 76 7.18 19.33 10.73
CA THR A 76 7.99 18.98 9.55
C THR A 76 7.17 18.85 8.27
N GLN A 77 5.88 18.54 8.37
CA GLN A 77 5.02 18.21 7.24
C GLN A 77 3.80 19.13 7.11
N VAL A 78 3.51 20.03 8.05
CA VAL A 78 2.30 20.85 8.02
C VAL A 78 2.64 22.34 8.11
N GLU A 79 2.09 23.12 7.19
CA GLU A 79 2.06 24.58 7.27
C GLU A 79 0.82 25.01 8.05
N GLN A 80 1.01 25.58 9.24
CA GLN A 80 -0.11 26.04 10.07
C GLN A 80 -0.79 27.26 9.43
N CYS A 81 -2.13 27.22 9.36
CA CYS A 81 -2.95 28.33 8.87
C CYS A 81 -4.31 28.37 9.58
N ASP A 82 -5.12 29.40 9.32
CA ASP A 82 -6.51 29.47 9.80
C ASP A 82 -7.46 28.66 8.89
N PRO A 83 -8.50 28.02 9.45
CA PRO A 83 -9.54 27.37 8.64
C PRO A 83 -10.26 28.37 7.73
N PRO A 84 -10.42 28.08 6.42
CA PRO A 84 -11.12 28.99 5.50
C PRO A 84 -12.63 29.06 5.78
N ILE A 85 -13.21 28.00 6.35
CA ILE A 85 -14.64 27.90 6.68
C ILE A 85 -14.84 28.23 8.16
N ALA A 86 -15.61 29.29 8.45
CA ALA A 86 -15.88 29.75 9.82
C ALA A 86 -16.51 28.67 10.72
N ALA A 87 -17.41 27.84 10.16
CA ALA A 87 -18.03 26.73 10.88
C ALA A 87 -17.00 25.70 11.39
N ILE A 88 -15.93 25.44 10.62
CA ILE A 88 -14.84 24.55 11.04
C ILE A 88 -14.07 25.16 12.21
N LYS A 89 -13.77 26.46 12.14
CA LYS A 89 -13.09 27.18 13.23
C LYS A 89 -13.91 27.13 14.53
N VAL A 90 -15.21 27.42 14.46
CA VAL A 90 -16.10 27.35 15.63
C VAL A 90 -16.18 25.94 16.20
N ALA A 91 -16.26 24.91 15.35
CA ALA A 91 -16.25 23.52 15.79
C ALA A 91 -14.94 23.16 16.51
N MET A 92 -13.79 23.58 15.99
CA MET A 92 -12.49 23.39 16.65
C MET A 92 -12.43 24.12 18.00
N ASP A 93 -12.85 25.38 18.03
CA ASP A 93 -12.83 26.20 19.26
C ASP A 93 -13.71 25.58 20.36
N SER A 94 -14.84 24.95 20.01
CA SER A 94 -15.70 24.22 20.97
C SER A 94 -14.95 23.07 21.67
N LEU A 95 -14.16 22.29 20.92
CA LEU A 95 -13.32 21.24 21.48
C LEU A 95 -12.17 21.82 22.32
N ILE A 96 -11.52 22.89 21.84
CA ILE A 96 -10.40 23.55 22.53
C ILE A 96 -10.84 24.14 23.88
N ASN A 97 -11.99 24.82 23.90
CA ASN A 97 -12.59 25.38 25.12
C ASN A 97 -12.99 24.30 26.13
N SER A 98 -13.17 23.06 25.67
CA SER A 98 -13.46 21.90 26.51
C SER A 98 -12.20 21.17 26.98
N GLY A 99 -11.01 21.74 26.77
CA GLY A 99 -9.72 21.21 27.24
C GLY A 99 -9.03 20.23 26.30
N CYS A 100 -9.56 20.00 25.10
CA CYS A 100 -8.87 19.22 24.05
C CYS A 100 -7.92 20.12 23.25
N GLN A 101 -7.03 19.53 22.44
CA GLN A 101 -6.19 20.28 21.50
C GLN A 101 -6.43 19.78 20.08
N VAL A 102 -6.71 20.72 19.17
CA VAL A 102 -6.96 20.46 17.75
C VAL A 102 -6.16 21.45 16.92
N TYR A 103 -5.48 20.97 15.89
CA TYR A 103 -4.59 21.76 15.05
C TYR A 103 -5.09 21.76 13.61
N PHE A 104 -4.92 22.89 12.93
CA PHE A 104 -5.27 23.06 11.52
C PHE A 104 -4.06 23.50 10.70
N GLY A 105 -3.99 23.06 9.46
CA GLY A 105 -2.97 23.50 8.53
C GLY A 105 -3.13 22.91 7.14
N ARG A 106 -2.09 23.05 6.32
CA ARG A 106 -1.96 22.40 5.02
C ARG A 106 -0.86 21.38 5.04
N TRP A 107 -1.14 20.17 4.57
CA TRP A 107 -0.13 19.13 4.44
C TRP A 107 0.83 19.47 3.29
N LEU A 108 2.13 19.51 3.56
CA LEU A 108 3.21 19.81 2.61
C LEU A 108 3.48 18.65 1.65
N ILE A 109 2.46 18.27 0.88
CA ILE A 109 2.48 17.27 -0.19
C ILE A 109 1.87 17.84 -1.47
N GLU A 110 1.93 17.09 -2.57
CA GLU A 110 1.30 17.49 -3.83
C GLU A 110 -0.22 17.69 -3.64
N GLY A 111 -0.72 18.86 -4.04
CA GLY A 111 -2.12 19.27 -3.83
C GLY A 111 -2.34 20.14 -2.58
N SER A 112 -1.45 20.10 -1.59
CA SER A 112 -1.54 20.91 -0.36
C SER A 112 -2.93 20.87 0.33
N PRO A 113 -3.48 19.67 0.62
CA PRO A 113 -4.81 19.54 1.22
C PRO A 113 -4.85 20.10 2.65
N TYR A 114 -6.02 20.56 3.07
CA TYR A 114 -6.25 20.97 4.46
C TYR A 114 -6.26 19.76 5.38
N VAL A 115 -5.69 19.91 6.59
CA VAL A 115 -5.66 18.87 7.62
C VAL A 115 -6.20 19.39 8.95
N ILE A 116 -6.95 18.54 9.65
CA ILE A 116 -7.43 18.74 11.02
C ILE A 116 -6.85 17.61 11.88
N LEU A 117 -5.96 17.94 12.80
CA LEU A 117 -5.22 16.97 13.60
C LEU A 117 -5.60 17.05 15.07
N PHE A 118 -5.90 15.90 15.66
CA PHE A 118 -6.42 15.79 17.02
C PHE A 118 -5.36 15.25 17.97
N ASP A 119 -5.05 16.00 19.03
CA ASP A 119 -4.15 15.51 20.09
C ASP A 119 -4.91 14.56 21.02
N ILE A 120 -4.69 13.26 20.78
CA ILE A 120 -5.24 12.16 21.58
C ILE A 120 -4.81 12.28 23.06
N GLY A 121 -3.59 12.75 23.33
CA GLY A 121 -3.07 12.89 24.68
C GLY A 121 -3.86 13.91 25.50
N SER A 122 -4.24 15.04 24.88
CA SER A 122 -5.05 16.08 25.52
C SER A 122 -6.43 15.60 25.97
N ALA A 123 -6.96 14.53 25.36
CA ALA A 123 -8.31 14.04 25.59
C ALA A 123 -8.37 12.68 26.33
N ALA A 124 -7.21 12.12 26.71
CA ALA A 124 -7.13 10.81 27.35
C ALA A 124 -7.91 10.72 28.68
N TRP A 125 -8.09 11.85 29.37
CA TRP A 125 -8.87 11.94 30.62
C TRP A 125 -10.34 11.48 30.45
N ASN A 126 -10.88 11.53 29.23
CA ASN A 126 -12.28 11.20 28.95
C ASN A 126 -12.48 9.76 28.42
N LEU A 127 -11.40 8.96 28.36
CA LEU A 127 -11.42 7.62 27.76
C LEU A 127 -12.48 6.69 28.38
N ASP A 128 -12.59 6.67 29.71
CA ASP A 128 -13.52 5.76 30.40
C ASP A 128 -14.98 6.07 30.06
N ARG A 129 -15.33 7.35 29.93
CA ARG A 129 -16.65 7.77 29.46
C ARG A 129 -16.90 7.30 28.04
N TRP A 130 -15.94 7.50 27.14
CA TRP A 130 -16.08 7.07 25.74
C TRP A 130 -16.12 5.56 25.56
N LYS A 131 -15.50 4.78 26.46
CA LYS A 131 -15.72 3.33 26.51
C LYS A 131 -17.16 2.98 26.85
N GLY A 132 -17.79 3.74 27.76
CA GLY A 132 -19.21 3.67 28.03
C GLY A 132 -20.05 4.00 26.79
N ASP A 133 -19.78 5.14 26.15
CA ASP A 133 -20.49 5.55 24.92
C ASP A 133 -20.38 4.49 23.81
N LEU A 134 -19.19 3.90 23.60
CA LEU A 134 -18.98 2.84 22.61
C LEU A 134 -19.77 1.57 22.96
N TRP A 135 -19.76 1.19 24.24
CA TRP A 135 -20.53 0.05 24.73
C TRP A 135 -22.03 0.26 24.53
N ASP A 136 -22.54 1.45 24.83
CA ASP A 136 -23.96 1.78 24.63
C ASP A 136 -24.33 1.82 23.15
N ALA A 137 -23.41 2.27 22.28
CA ALA A 137 -23.63 2.34 20.84
C ALA A 137 -23.64 0.96 20.14
N CYS A 138 -22.72 0.07 20.49
CA CYS A 138 -22.49 -1.17 19.73
C CYS A 138 -22.08 -2.39 20.58
N SER A 139 -22.12 -2.28 21.91
CA SER A 139 -21.76 -3.35 22.85
C SER A 139 -20.33 -3.87 22.71
N ILE A 140 -19.39 -3.04 22.25
CA ILE A 140 -17.98 -3.39 22.12
C ILE A 140 -17.20 -2.88 23.33
N GLY A 141 -16.52 -3.78 24.03
CA GLY A 141 -15.61 -3.44 25.14
C GLY A 141 -14.16 -3.38 24.69
N LEU A 142 -13.39 -2.40 25.18
CA LEU A 142 -11.97 -2.26 24.88
C LEU A 142 -11.08 -2.58 26.11
N PRO A 143 -10.14 -3.52 26.00
CA PRO A 143 -9.19 -3.83 27.07
C PRO A 143 -8.34 -2.61 27.47
N TYR A 144 -8.06 -2.48 28.77
CA TYR A 144 -7.23 -1.36 29.27
C TYR A 144 -5.79 -1.40 28.73
N HIS A 145 -5.22 -2.59 28.56
CA HIS A 145 -3.83 -2.75 28.11
C HIS A 145 -3.65 -2.55 26.60
N ASP A 146 -4.71 -2.58 25.79
CA ASP A 146 -4.62 -2.36 24.35
C ASP A 146 -4.61 -0.85 24.05
N ARG A 147 -3.41 -0.28 24.07
CA ARG A 147 -3.21 1.14 23.79
C ARG A 147 -3.71 1.56 22.42
N GLU A 148 -3.51 0.75 21.38
CA GLU A 148 -3.91 1.11 20.00
C GLU A 148 -5.43 1.21 19.88
N ALA A 149 -6.16 0.26 20.46
CA ALA A 149 -7.62 0.32 20.47
C ALA A 149 -8.14 1.51 21.29
N ASN A 150 -7.50 1.81 22.43
CA ASN A 150 -7.87 2.98 23.25
C ASN A 150 -7.59 4.30 22.53
N ASP A 151 -6.42 4.46 21.90
CA ASP A 151 -6.06 5.66 21.16
C ASP A 151 -6.99 5.85 19.93
N SER A 152 -7.36 4.75 19.25
CA SER A 152 -8.37 4.75 18.18
C SER A 152 -9.74 5.24 18.65
N LEU A 153 -10.19 4.83 19.86
CA LEU A 153 -11.45 5.30 20.42
C LEU A 153 -11.41 6.79 20.78
N ILE A 154 -10.32 7.27 21.37
CA ILE A 154 -10.14 8.70 21.69
C ILE A 154 -10.22 9.52 20.40
N LEU A 155 -9.45 9.14 19.37
CA LEU A 155 -9.48 9.80 18.07
C LEU A 155 -10.89 9.80 17.47
N GLY A 156 -11.54 8.63 17.41
CA GLY A 156 -12.89 8.50 16.89
C GLY A 156 -13.91 9.35 17.65
N SER A 157 -13.77 9.45 18.97
CA SER A 157 -14.67 10.24 19.82
C SER A 157 -14.49 11.74 19.59
N LEU A 158 -13.25 12.21 19.43
CA LEU A 158 -12.94 13.60 19.08
C LEU A 158 -13.48 13.96 17.69
N ILE A 159 -13.32 13.07 16.71
CA ILE A 159 -13.86 13.28 15.36
C ILE A 159 -15.39 13.33 15.37
N ALA A 160 -16.05 12.40 16.06
CA ALA A 160 -17.50 12.40 16.19
C ALA A 160 -18.03 13.63 16.95
N TRP A 161 -17.27 14.15 17.91
CA TRP A 161 -17.59 15.42 18.59
C TRP A 161 -17.41 16.60 17.63
N PHE A 162 -16.29 16.68 16.92
CA PHE A 162 -16.07 17.72 15.91
C PHE A 162 -17.20 17.75 14.87
N PHE A 163 -17.61 16.61 14.33
CA PHE A 163 -18.71 16.56 13.37
C PHE A 163 -20.04 16.99 13.97
N LYS A 164 -20.32 16.66 15.23
CA LYS A 164 -21.50 17.16 15.93
C LYS A 164 -21.48 18.69 15.97
N GLU A 165 -20.37 19.29 16.39
CA GLU A 165 -20.27 20.76 16.47
C GLU A 165 -20.36 21.40 15.07
N LEU A 166 -19.73 20.79 14.06
CA LEU A 166 -19.76 21.29 12.69
C LEU A 166 -21.18 21.23 12.09
N THR A 167 -21.89 20.12 12.26
CA THR A 167 -23.26 19.96 11.75
C THR A 167 -24.24 20.95 12.41
N ASP A 168 -24.08 21.22 13.71
CA ASP A 168 -24.87 22.25 14.41
C ASP A 168 -24.63 23.67 13.84
N GLN A 169 -23.40 23.97 13.39
CA GLN A 169 -23.07 25.27 12.80
C GLN A 169 -23.51 25.41 11.34
N LEU A 170 -23.46 24.34 10.55
CA LEU A 170 -23.78 24.40 9.11
C LEU A 170 -25.28 24.53 8.80
N ARG A 171 -26.18 24.17 9.74
CA ARG A 171 -27.65 24.37 9.62
C ARG A 171 -28.24 24.02 8.25
N ASP A 172 -27.80 22.89 7.67
CA ASP A 172 -28.22 22.37 6.35
C ASP A 172 -27.76 23.18 5.10
N GLU A 173 -26.84 24.15 5.25
CA GLU A 173 -26.29 24.89 4.10
C GLU A 173 -25.35 24.04 3.23
N ARG A 174 -24.67 23.06 3.84
CA ARG A 174 -23.76 22.13 3.16
C ARG A 174 -23.90 20.73 3.70
N ASN A 175 -23.86 19.74 2.82
CA ASN A 175 -23.86 18.33 3.21
C ASN A 175 -22.44 17.83 3.49
N ILE A 176 -22.30 16.96 4.48
CA ILE A 176 -21.02 16.38 4.88
C ILE A 176 -20.92 14.95 4.35
N ILE A 177 -19.79 14.62 3.72
CA ILE A 177 -19.36 13.26 3.41
C ILE A 177 -18.11 12.98 4.24
N ALA A 178 -18.18 11.98 5.11
CA ALA A 178 -17.06 11.52 5.93
C ALA A 178 -16.60 10.13 5.47
N HIS A 179 -15.39 10.05 4.93
CA HIS A 179 -14.78 8.83 4.41
C HIS A 179 -13.72 8.32 5.37
N PHE A 180 -13.97 7.19 6.02
CA PHE A 180 -13.10 6.58 7.01
C PHE A 180 -12.30 5.44 6.40
N HIS A 181 -10.99 5.43 6.66
CA HIS A 181 -10.08 4.36 6.24
C HIS A 181 -9.64 3.52 7.44
N GLU A 182 -9.82 2.20 7.32
CA GLU A 182 -9.45 1.19 8.30
C GLU A 182 -10.12 1.29 9.68
N TRP A 183 -10.02 0.17 10.41
CA TRP A 183 -10.64 0.01 11.73
C TRP A 183 -10.17 1.05 12.76
N GLN A 184 -8.95 1.59 12.64
CA GLN A 184 -8.45 2.62 13.57
C GLN A 184 -9.24 3.93 13.49
N ALA A 185 -9.85 4.25 12.34
CA ALA A 185 -10.76 5.38 12.19
C ALA A 185 -12.24 4.99 12.44
N GLY A 186 -12.52 3.68 12.52
CA GLY A 186 -13.88 3.12 12.58
C GLY A 186 -14.71 3.55 13.78
N ALA A 187 -14.10 3.80 14.95
CA ALA A 187 -14.81 4.29 16.13
C ALA A 187 -15.52 5.64 15.87
N GLY A 188 -14.90 6.53 15.08
CA GLY A 188 -15.50 7.81 14.72
C GLY A 188 -16.75 7.64 13.86
N LEU A 189 -16.72 6.70 12.93
CA LEU A 189 -17.88 6.35 12.09
C LEU A 189 -19.02 5.79 12.95
N VAL A 190 -18.73 4.78 13.79
CA VAL A 190 -19.74 4.12 14.64
C VAL A 190 -20.42 5.13 15.57
N LEU A 191 -19.64 5.97 16.27
CA LEU A 191 -20.19 6.98 17.18
C LEU A 191 -20.99 8.05 16.44
N SER A 192 -20.52 8.49 15.26
CA SER A 192 -21.24 9.46 14.42
C SER A 192 -22.61 8.94 13.99
N ARG A 193 -22.68 7.67 13.58
CA ARG A 193 -23.93 7.00 13.18
C ARG A 193 -24.85 6.75 14.38
N SER A 194 -24.30 6.31 15.50
CA SER A 194 -25.05 6.09 16.75
C SER A 194 -25.70 7.38 17.26
N ARG A 195 -25.04 8.53 17.06
CA ARG A 195 -25.53 9.87 17.44
C ARG A 195 -26.47 10.48 16.39
N LYS A 196 -26.73 9.79 15.27
CA LYS A 196 -27.60 10.24 14.17
C LYS A 196 -27.20 11.61 13.61
N LEU A 197 -25.89 11.85 13.51
CA LEU A 197 -25.37 13.09 12.93
C LEU A 197 -25.72 13.17 11.43
N PRO A 198 -26.12 14.34 10.90
CA PRO A 198 -26.55 14.50 9.51
C PRO A 198 -25.34 14.52 8.56
N MET A 199 -24.79 13.34 8.26
CA MET A 199 -23.68 13.17 7.31
C MET A 199 -23.77 11.83 6.58
N ALA A 200 -23.28 11.78 5.35
CA ALA A 200 -23.00 10.53 4.65
C ALA A 200 -21.68 9.94 5.15
N THR A 201 -21.61 8.60 5.26
CA THR A 201 -20.42 7.91 5.77
C THR A 201 -19.97 6.82 4.81
N VAL A 202 -18.69 6.87 4.44
CA VAL A 202 -18.02 5.84 3.63
C VAL A 202 -16.98 5.14 4.49
N PHE A 203 -16.87 3.82 4.39
CA PHE A 203 -15.81 3.05 5.03
C PHE A 203 -15.03 2.26 3.97
N THR A 204 -13.71 2.40 3.97
CA THR A 204 -12.81 1.57 3.15
C THR A 204 -11.93 0.72 4.05
N THR A 205 -12.01 -0.60 3.88
CA THR A 205 -10.98 -1.51 4.38
C THR A 205 -9.97 -1.78 3.27
N HIS A 206 -8.70 -1.55 3.59
CA HIS A 206 -7.54 -1.86 2.76
C HIS A 206 -7.10 -3.31 2.98
N ALA A 207 -7.40 -3.92 4.13
CA ALA A 207 -7.19 -5.33 4.43
C ALA A 207 -8.09 -5.74 5.61
N THR A 208 -8.63 -6.97 5.64
CA THR A 208 -9.34 -7.40 6.85
C THR A 208 -8.34 -7.75 7.95
N LEU A 209 -8.61 -7.32 9.18
CA LEU A 209 -7.72 -7.55 10.31
C LEU A 209 -7.43 -9.04 10.47
N LEU A 210 -8.49 -9.87 10.51
CA LEU A 210 -8.38 -11.30 10.72
C LEU A 210 -7.67 -12.03 9.56
N GLY A 211 -7.89 -11.60 8.31
CA GLY A 211 -7.22 -12.20 7.15
C GLY A 211 -5.71 -12.11 7.21
N ARG A 212 -5.16 -10.97 7.67
CA ARG A 212 -3.71 -10.80 7.89
C ARG A 212 -3.16 -11.83 8.87
N TYR A 213 -3.84 -12.03 10.00
CA TYR A 213 -3.39 -12.99 11.02
C TYR A 213 -3.53 -14.44 10.58
N LEU A 214 -4.60 -14.80 9.86
CA LEU A 214 -4.80 -16.16 9.37
C LEU A 214 -3.77 -16.55 8.30
N CYS A 215 -3.43 -15.62 7.40
CA CYS A 215 -2.42 -15.87 6.38
C CYS A 215 -0.99 -15.98 6.95
N ALA A 216 -0.69 -15.29 8.04
CA ALA A 216 0.58 -15.45 8.74
C ALA A 216 0.72 -16.82 9.45
N GLY A 217 -0.40 -17.47 9.78
CA GLY A 217 -0.45 -18.74 10.51
C GLY A 217 -0.19 -20.01 9.70
N ASN A 218 0.30 -19.89 8.45
CA ASN A 218 0.52 -21.02 7.53
C ASN A 218 -0.74 -21.88 7.28
N VAL A 219 -1.91 -21.24 7.28
CA VAL A 219 -3.20 -21.89 6.98
C VAL A 219 -3.55 -21.68 5.51
N ASP A 220 -4.21 -22.67 4.90
CA ASP A 220 -4.84 -22.51 3.59
C ASP A 220 -6.08 -21.59 3.70
N PHE A 221 -5.81 -20.29 3.79
CA PHE A 221 -6.80 -19.24 4.02
C PHE A 221 -7.91 -19.20 2.97
N TYR A 222 -7.55 -18.98 1.69
CA TYR A 222 -8.55 -18.67 0.68
C TYR A 222 -9.45 -19.88 0.35
N ASN A 223 -9.00 -21.12 0.52
CA ASN A 223 -9.83 -22.31 0.27
C ASN A 223 -10.74 -22.70 1.44
N ASN A 224 -10.62 -22.03 2.58
CA ASN A 224 -11.36 -22.35 3.80
C ASN A 224 -12.06 -21.13 4.41
N LEU A 225 -12.29 -20.06 3.62
CA LEU A 225 -12.93 -18.81 4.08
C LEU A 225 -14.26 -19.04 4.81
N ASP A 226 -15.05 -20.02 4.35
CA ASP A 226 -16.35 -20.41 4.88
C ASP A 226 -16.27 -21.32 6.12
N LYS A 227 -15.09 -21.86 6.44
CA LYS A 227 -14.89 -22.84 7.53
C LYS A 227 -14.36 -22.22 8.82
N PHE A 228 -13.91 -20.97 8.77
CA PHE A 228 -13.36 -20.30 9.96
C PHE A 228 -14.46 -19.90 10.94
N ASN A 229 -14.24 -20.20 12.22
CA ASN A 229 -15.02 -19.59 13.29
C ASN A 229 -14.35 -18.27 13.68
N LEU A 230 -14.86 -17.17 13.13
CA LEU A 230 -14.23 -15.85 13.23
C LEU A 230 -14.04 -15.38 14.68
N ASP A 231 -15.05 -15.57 15.51
CA ASP A 231 -15.02 -15.16 16.92
C ASP A 231 -13.96 -15.92 17.70
N LYS A 232 -13.86 -17.23 17.45
CA LYS A 232 -12.82 -18.09 18.04
C LYS A 232 -11.43 -17.67 17.56
N GLU A 233 -11.24 -17.50 16.26
CA GLU A 233 -9.93 -17.15 15.68
C GLU A 233 -9.44 -15.77 16.18
N ALA A 234 -10.35 -14.79 16.30
CA ALA A 234 -10.03 -13.47 16.84
C ALA A 234 -9.80 -13.50 18.36
N GLY A 235 -10.55 -14.32 19.10
CA GLY A 235 -10.39 -14.52 20.55
C GLY A 235 -9.07 -15.18 20.92
N GLU A 236 -8.68 -16.26 20.22
CA GLU A 236 -7.41 -16.96 20.44
C GLU A 236 -6.19 -16.06 20.20
N ARG A 237 -6.34 -15.05 19.33
CA ARG A 237 -5.28 -14.07 19.02
C ARG A 237 -5.37 -12.79 19.82
N GLN A 238 -6.33 -12.67 20.75
CA GLN A 238 -6.55 -11.49 21.59
C GLN A 238 -6.81 -10.20 20.78
N ILE A 239 -7.44 -10.33 19.60
CA ILE A 239 -7.79 -9.22 18.71
C ILE A 239 -9.31 -9.09 18.50
N TYR A 240 -10.11 -9.83 19.27
CA TYR A 240 -11.57 -9.88 19.15
C TYR A 240 -12.23 -8.50 19.11
N HIS A 241 -11.89 -7.61 20.06
CA HIS A 241 -12.45 -6.26 20.13
C HIS A 241 -12.09 -5.40 18.91
N ARG A 242 -10.91 -5.58 18.31
CA ARG A 242 -10.50 -4.89 17.07
C ARG A 242 -11.31 -5.39 15.87
N CYS A 243 -11.47 -6.71 15.74
CA CYS A 243 -12.33 -7.30 14.71
C CYS A 243 -13.80 -6.85 14.87
N CYS A 244 -14.31 -6.76 16.10
CA CYS A 244 -15.65 -6.23 16.34
C CYS A 244 -15.76 -4.77 15.89
N LEU A 245 -14.75 -3.94 16.17
CA LEU A 245 -14.76 -2.53 15.78
C LEU A 245 -14.70 -2.35 14.26
N GLU A 246 -13.85 -3.13 13.57
CA GLU A 246 -13.79 -3.21 12.11
C GLU A 246 -15.16 -3.58 11.53
N ARG A 247 -15.75 -4.69 12.01
CA ARG A 247 -17.07 -5.15 11.56
C ARG A 247 -18.17 -4.13 11.87
N ALA A 248 -18.15 -3.49 13.04
CA ALA A 248 -19.11 -2.45 13.38
C ALA A 248 -19.01 -1.26 12.43
N ALA A 249 -17.79 -0.80 12.12
CA ALA A 249 -17.59 0.30 11.17
C ALA A 249 -18.12 -0.05 9.77
N VAL A 250 -17.85 -1.27 9.29
CA VAL A 250 -18.38 -1.80 8.02
C VAL A 250 -19.90 -1.77 8.00
N HIS A 251 -20.57 -2.27 9.05
CA HIS A 251 -22.03 -2.35 9.08
C HIS A 251 -22.69 -1.00 9.35
N CYS A 252 -22.03 -0.08 10.07
CA CYS A 252 -22.52 1.27 10.29
C CYS A 252 -22.28 2.21 9.09
N ALA A 253 -21.42 1.88 8.13
CA ALA A 253 -21.19 2.75 6.98
C ALA A 253 -22.43 2.83 6.07
N HIS A 254 -22.72 3.98 5.46
CA HIS A 254 -23.69 4.04 4.37
C HIS A 254 -23.12 3.25 3.18
N VAL A 255 -21.90 3.58 2.77
CA VAL A 255 -21.18 2.90 1.69
C VAL A 255 -19.95 2.18 2.24
N PHE A 256 -19.84 0.88 1.95
CA PHE A 256 -18.69 0.05 2.28
C PHE A 256 -17.88 -0.26 1.02
N THR A 257 -16.56 -0.13 1.10
CA THR A 257 -15.65 -0.35 -0.03
C THR A 257 -14.43 -1.16 0.37
N THR A 258 -13.84 -1.84 -0.60
CA THR A 258 -12.53 -2.53 -0.48
C THR A 258 -11.61 -2.08 -1.61
N VAL A 259 -10.30 -2.28 -1.45
CA VAL A 259 -9.32 -1.85 -2.48
C VAL A 259 -9.12 -2.85 -3.61
N SER A 260 -9.66 -4.07 -3.50
CA SER A 260 -9.58 -5.07 -4.56
C SER A 260 -10.72 -6.08 -4.49
N GLN A 261 -10.88 -6.82 -5.58
CA GLN A 261 -11.87 -7.90 -5.66
C GLN A 261 -11.53 -9.08 -4.75
N ILE A 262 -10.26 -9.42 -4.56
CA ILE A 262 -9.87 -10.49 -3.64
C ILE A 262 -10.18 -10.11 -2.19
N THR A 263 -9.95 -8.84 -1.82
CA THR A 263 -10.34 -8.31 -0.51
C THR A 263 -11.86 -8.18 -0.37
N ALA A 264 -12.61 -7.96 -1.46
CA ALA A 264 -14.07 -8.01 -1.45
C ALA A 264 -14.60 -9.40 -1.07
N VAL A 265 -14.02 -10.46 -1.68
CA VAL A 265 -14.36 -11.85 -1.36
C VAL A 265 -14.04 -12.16 0.10
N GLU A 266 -12.88 -11.71 0.59
CA GLU A 266 -12.48 -11.83 1.99
C GLU A 266 -13.45 -11.11 2.94
N ALA A 267 -13.78 -9.85 2.67
CA ALA A 267 -14.68 -9.05 3.49
C ALA A 267 -16.10 -9.65 3.58
N ASN A 268 -16.61 -10.25 2.50
CA ASN A 268 -17.90 -10.93 2.54
C ASN A 268 -17.93 -12.07 3.56
N HIS A 269 -16.83 -12.82 3.70
CA HIS A 269 -16.74 -13.94 4.64
C HIS A 269 -16.38 -13.48 6.05
N MET A 270 -15.44 -12.54 6.19
CA MET A 270 -14.87 -12.12 7.47
C MET A 270 -15.68 -11.02 8.16
N LEU A 271 -16.26 -10.11 7.37
CA LEU A 271 -16.99 -8.93 7.86
C LEU A 271 -18.51 -9.07 7.64
N HIS A 272 -18.95 -10.09 6.90
CA HIS A 272 -20.36 -10.38 6.60
C HIS A 272 -21.11 -9.23 5.93
N ARG A 273 -20.41 -8.45 5.10
CA ARG A 273 -20.99 -7.44 4.21
C ARG A 273 -20.21 -7.47 2.90
N ASN A 274 -20.91 -7.54 1.77
CA ASN A 274 -20.29 -7.31 0.47
C ASN A 274 -19.97 -5.81 0.32
N PRO A 275 -18.78 -5.43 -0.18
CA PRO A 275 -18.54 -4.04 -0.53
C PRO A 275 -19.48 -3.60 -1.66
N ASP A 276 -19.95 -2.37 -1.54
CA ASP A 276 -20.81 -1.71 -2.51
C ASP A 276 -20.00 -1.33 -3.77
N VAL A 277 -18.73 -0.96 -3.58
CA VAL A 277 -17.78 -0.59 -4.65
C VAL A 277 -16.37 -1.07 -4.28
N VAL A 278 -15.62 -1.55 -5.28
CA VAL A 278 -14.17 -1.77 -5.16
C VAL A 278 -13.46 -0.50 -5.63
N THR A 279 -12.56 0.06 -4.81
CA THR A 279 -11.80 1.29 -5.09
C THR A 279 -10.30 0.97 -5.21
N PRO A 280 -9.82 0.55 -6.41
CA PRO A 280 -8.41 0.21 -6.61
C PRO A 280 -7.48 1.38 -6.29
N ASN A 281 -6.32 1.08 -5.71
CA ASN A 281 -5.36 2.14 -5.35
C ASN A 281 -4.57 2.61 -6.56
N GLY A 282 -4.70 3.90 -6.90
CA GLY A 282 -3.91 4.53 -7.94
C GLY A 282 -2.52 4.99 -7.49
N LEU A 283 -1.77 5.47 -8.46
CA LEU A 283 -0.44 6.07 -8.31
C LEU A 283 -0.40 7.41 -9.07
N ASN A 284 0.50 8.31 -8.68
CA ASN A 284 0.77 9.52 -9.45
C ASN A 284 1.78 9.21 -10.56
N VAL A 285 1.32 9.06 -11.80
CA VAL A 285 2.18 8.73 -12.94
C VAL A 285 2.85 10.00 -13.47
N LYS A 286 4.13 10.15 -13.16
CA LYS A 286 4.96 11.19 -13.76
C LYS A 286 5.31 10.80 -15.20
N LYS A 287 4.64 11.43 -16.16
CA LYS A 287 4.97 11.25 -17.58
C LYS A 287 6.24 12.02 -17.93
N PHE A 288 7.18 11.33 -18.56
CA PHE A 288 8.35 11.98 -19.16
C PHE A 288 7.96 12.74 -20.42
N SER A 289 8.57 13.91 -20.65
CA SER A 289 8.38 14.70 -21.87
C SER A 289 8.74 13.90 -23.13
N ALA A 290 9.67 12.95 -22.99
CA ALA A 290 10.08 12.03 -24.05
C ALA A 290 9.91 10.57 -23.63
N MET A 291 9.07 9.83 -24.36
CA MET A 291 8.80 8.39 -24.14
C MET A 291 10.03 7.47 -24.09
N HIS A 292 11.20 7.89 -24.61
CA HIS A 292 12.41 7.07 -24.59
C HIS A 292 13.31 7.34 -23.36
N GLU A 293 12.98 8.35 -22.55
CA GLU A 293 13.77 8.75 -21.38
C GLU A 293 13.82 7.63 -20.32
N PHE A 294 12.70 6.94 -20.06
CA PHE A 294 12.70 5.81 -19.14
C PHE A 294 13.61 4.65 -19.59
N GLN A 295 13.80 4.46 -20.91
CA GLN A 295 14.73 3.47 -21.44
C GLN A 295 16.19 3.86 -21.23
N ASN A 296 16.50 5.16 -21.30
CA ASN A 296 17.82 5.68 -20.98
C ASN A 296 18.10 5.48 -19.48
N LEU A 297 17.15 5.84 -18.61
CA LEU A 297 17.24 5.62 -17.17
C LEU A 297 17.46 4.14 -16.82
N HIS A 298 16.74 3.22 -17.47
CA HIS A 298 16.99 1.79 -17.33
C HIS A 298 18.45 1.43 -17.62
N SER A 299 19.01 1.94 -18.72
CA SER A 299 20.41 1.63 -19.09
C SER A 299 21.42 2.21 -18.09
N THR A 300 21.20 3.44 -17.64
CA THR A 300 22.06 4.12 -16.66
C THR A 300 22.05 3.38 -15.33
N ASN A 301 20.87 3.11 -14.78
CA ASN A 301 20.71 2.47 -13.48
C ASN A 301 21.17 1.01 -13.51
N LYS A 302 20.91 0.30 -14.61
CA LYS A 302 21.47 -1.04 -14.81
C LYS A 302 23.00 -1.03 -14.76
N THR A 303 23.65 0.00 -15.28
CA THR A 303 25.12 0.11 -15.24
C THR A 303 25.62 0.24 -13.80
N GLN A 304 24.94 1.02 -12.97
CA GLN A 304 25.25 1.12 -11.53
C GLN A 304 25.10 -0.24 -10.82
N ILE A 305 24.00 -0.95 -11.07
CA ILE A 305 23.80 -2.32 -10.56
C ILE A 305 24.92 -3.25 -11.04
N GLN A 306 25.38 -3.11 -12.29
CA GLN A 306 26.50 -3.91 -12.81
C GLN A 306 27.82 -3.60 -12.11
N GLU A 307 28.09 -2.34 -11.72
CA GLU A 307 29.26 -2.01 -10.91
C GLU A 307 29.19 -2.66 -9.53
N PHE A 308 28.05 -2.58 -8.86
CA PHE A 308 27.82 -3.31 -7.61
C PHE A 308 28.05 -4.82 -7.77
N VAL A 309 27.49 -5.44 -8.82
CA VAL A 309 27.65 -6.88 -9.10
C VAL A 309 29.12 -7.22 -9.37
N ARG A 310 29.88 -6.38 -10.09
CA ARG A 310 31.33 -6.59 -10.28
C ARG A 310 32.08 -6.56 -8.95
N GLY A 311 31.74 -5.60 -8.09
CA GLY A 311 32.29 -5.48 -6.74
C GLY A 311 31.93 -6.65 -5.84
N HIS A 312 30.68 -7.14 -5.87
CA HIS A 312 30.21 -8.25 -5.03
C HIS A 312 30.76 -9.61 -5.45
N PHE A 313 30.90 -9.84 -6.76
CA PHE A 313 31.37 -11.09 -7.37
C PHE A 313 32.85 -11.05 -7.82
N TYR A 314 33.65 -10.15 -7.25
CA TYR A 314 35.09 -10.05 -7.57
C TYR A 314 35.81 -11.40 -7.44
N GLY A 315 36.79 -11.66 -8.31
CA GLY A 315 37.51 -12.94 -8.39
C GLY A 315 36.73 -14.10 -9.05
N LEU A 316 35.41 -13.95 -9.26
CA LEU A 316 34.54 -14.95 -9.89
C LEU A 316 33.96 -14.52 -11.24
N VAL A 317 33.94 -13.22 -11.53
CA VAL A 317 33.56 -12.72 -12.86
C VAL A 317 34.61 -13.18 -13.88
N ALA A 318 34.20 -14.08 -14.77
CA ALA A 318 35.03 -14.75 -15.77
C ALA A 318 35.72 -13.81 -16.77
N SER A 319 35.40 -12.51 -16.79
CA SER A 319 36.01 -11.50 -17.65
C SER A 319 37.46 -11.14 -17.30
N HIS A 320 38.02 -11.68 -16.20
CA HIS A 320 39.43 -11.44 -15.84
C HIS A 320 40.44 -12.00 -16.86
N TRP A 321 40.07 -13.01 -17.66
CA TRP A 321 40.97 -13.59 -18.65
C TRP A 321 41.09 -12.75 -19.94
N ASP A 322 40.06 -11.98 -20.32
CA ASP A 322 40.12 -11.11 -21.50
C ASP A 322 41.00 -9.87 -21.25
N THR A 323 40.96 -9.29 -20.05
CA THR A 323 41.79 -8.13 -19.67
C THR A 323 43.29 -8.46 -19.75
N VAL A 324 43.70 -9.63 -19.28
CA VAL A 324 45.11 -10.07 -19.32
C VAL A 324 45.58 -10.31 -20.76
N GLN A 325 44.70 -10.80 -21.65
CA GLN A 325 45.02 -11.00 -23.07
C GLN A 325 45.09 -9.69 -23.86
N ILE A 326 44.22 -8.71 -23.55
CA ILE A 326 44.24 -7.37 -24.14
C ILE A 326 45.54 -6.64 -23.74
N VAL A 327 45.93 -6.74 -22.47
CA VAL A 327 47.17 -6.17 -21.92
C VAL A 327 48.43 -6.76 -22.58
N LYS A 328 48.42 -8.06 -22.94
CA LYS A 328 49.53 -8.70 -23.69
C LYS A 328 49.63 -8.22 -25.14
N LYS A 329 48.53 -7.86 -25.80
CA LYS A 329 48.49 -7.41 -27.20
C LYS A 329 48.85 -5.93 -27.41
N LYS A 330 48.80 -5.09 -26.38
CA LYS A 330 49.05 -3.62 -26.45
C LYS A 330 50.31 -3.18 -25.69
N ARG A 331 51.42 -3.93 -25.78
CA ARG A 331 52.70 -3.60 -25.13
C ARG A 331 53.30 -2.23 -25.52
N ASN A 332 52.88 -1.65 -26.64
CA ASN A 332 53.42 -0.38 -27.14
C ASN A 332 52.66 0.87 -26.64
N ILE A 333 51.60 0.70 -25.83
CA ILE A 333 50.76 1.81 -25.32
C ILE A 333 50.88 1.98 -23.79
N LEU A 334 51.23 0.92 -23.07
CA LEU A 334 51.27 0.90 -21.61
C LEU A 334 52.71 0.86 -21.11
N ASP A 335 53.03 1.70 -20.12
CA ASP A 335 54.37 1.74 -19.53
C ASP A 335 54.51 0.73 -18.37
N ARG A 336 55.73 0.61 -17.83
CA ARG A 336 56.04 -0.32 -16.75
C ARG A 336 55.27 -0.01 -15.46
N ASP A 337 54.94 1.25 -15.21
CA ASP A 337 54.27 1.69 -14.00
C ASP A 337 52.77 1.33 -14.09
N ASP A 338 52.14 1.49 -15.25
CA ASP A 338 50.80 0.99 -15.57
C ASP A 338 50.71 -0.52 -15.30
N PHE A 339 51.68 -1.29 -15.79
CA PHE A 339 51.75 -2.73 -15.55
C PHE A 339 51.87 -3.07 -14.07
N THR A 340 52.60 -2.26 -13.30
CA THR A 340 52.79 -2.48 -11.87
C THR A 340 51.50 -2.20 -11.10
N ILE A 341 50.80 -1.11 -11.42
CA ILE A 341 49.51 -0.74 -10.81
C ILE A 341 48.45 -1.79 -11.14
N MET A 342 48.33 -2.21 -12.41
CA MET A 342 47.37 -3.24 -12.81
C MET A 342 47.64 -4.58 -12.11
N LYS A 343 48.91 -5.00 -12.00
CA LYS A 343 49.24 -6.24 -11.27
C LYS A 343 48.84 -6.17 -9.80
N ARG A 344 49.07 -5.03 -9.13
CA ARG A 344 48.64 -4.81 -7.74
C ARG A 344 47.12 -4.89 -7.62
N ALA A 345 46.38 -4.26 -8.53
CA ALA A 345 44.91 -4.31 -8.54
C ALA A 345 44.37 -5.74 -8.80
N ILE A 346 44.96 -6.48 -9.74
CA ILE A 346 44.59 -7.88 -10.01
C ILE A 346 44.88 -8.77 -8.80
N PHE A 347 46.01 -8.55 -8.12
CA PHE A 347 46.33 -9.31 -6.91
C PHE A 347 45.35 -9.02 -5.77
N ALA A 348 44.97 -7.76 -5.58
CA ALA A 348 44.00 -7.36 -4.56
C ALA A 348 42.57 -7.89 -4.80
N THR A 349 42.24 -8.26 -6.04
CA THR A 349 40.92 -8.80 -6.42
C THR A 349 40.86 -10.33 -6.40
N GLN A 350 41.89 -11.01 -5.88
CA GLN A 350 41.85 -12.44 -5.66
C GLN A 350 40.98 -12.78 -4.45
N ARG A 351 40.16 -13.84 -4.59
CA ARG A 351 39.25 -14.29 -3.54
C ARG A 351 39.34 -15.82 -3.39
N HIS A 352 39.42 -16.28 -2.13
CA HIS A 352 39.44 -17.71 -1.79
C HIS A 352 38.08 -18.27 -1.34
N THR A 353 37.11 -17.38 -1.08
CA THR A 353 35.75 -17.74 -0.66
C THR A 353 34.74 -17.48 -1.77
N LEU A 354 33.55 -18.07 -1.67
CA LEU A 354 32.42 -17.75 -2.55
C LEU A 354 31.89 -16.33 -2.26
N PRO A 355 31.19 -15.66 -3.21
CA PRO A 355 30.54 -14.39 -2.99
C PRO A 355 29.45 -14.58 -1.93
N PRO A 356 29.33 -13.65 -0.96
CA PRO A 356 28.40 -13.84 0.13
C PRO A 356 26.97 -13.76 -0.41
N VAL A 357 26.05 -14.51 0.21
CA VAL A 357 24.63 -14.49 -0.14
C VAL A 357 23.90 -13.30 0.49
N THR A 358 24.42 -12.73 1.57
CA THR A 358 23.89 -11.52 2.24
C THR A 358 24.93 -10.41 2.22
N THR A 359 24.48 -9.15 2.18
CA THR A 359 25.37 -7.97 2.25
C THR A 359 25.67 -7.51 3.68
N HIS A 360 24.88 -7.97 4.66
CA HIS A 360 24.95 -7.51 6.06
C HIS A 360 25.20 -8.65 7.03
N ASN A 361 25.75 -8.31 8.19
CA ASN A 361 25.83 -9.22 9.32
C ASN A 361 24.46 -9.27 10.00
N MET A 362 23.83 -10.44 9.98
CA MET A 362 22.53 -10.66 10.61
C MET A 362 22.70 -10.87 12.11
N LEU A 363 21.78 -10.33 12.92
CA LEU A 363 21.71 -10.62 14.35
C LEU A 363 21.42 -12.11 14.58
N ASP A 364 20.41 -12.63 13.90
CA ASP A 364 19.93 -14.02 14.03
C ASP A 364 20.09 -14.80 12.71
N ASP A 365 21.32 -14.86 12.19
CA ASP A 365 21.66 -15.48 10.91
C ASP A 365 21.13 -16.93 10.73
N SER A 366 21.14 -17.71 11.80
CA SER A 366 20.79 -19.14 11.78
C SER A 366 19.30 -19.40 11.71
N THR A 367 18.48 -18.50 12.26
CA THR A 367 17.01 -18.60 12.31
C THR A 367 16.32 -17.70 11.28
N ASP A 368 17.06 -16.81 10.62
CA ASP A 368 16.55 -16.01 9.50
C ASP A 368 15.97 -16.92 8.40
N GLN A 369 14.70 -16.72 8.10
CA GLN A 369 13.95 -17.60 7.19
C GLN A 369 14.46 -17.54 5.75
N ILE A 370 15.01 -16.40 5.32
CA ILE A 370 15.55 -16.23 3.96
C ILE A 370 16.85 -17.02 3.84
N LEU A 371 17.81 -16.78 4.72
CA LEU A 371 19.10 -17.45 4.71
C LEU A 371 18.98 -18.95 5.00
N ALA A 372 18.11 -19.36 5.91
CA ALA A 372 17.81 -20.77 6.15
C ALA A 372 17.28 -21.47 4.87
N ASN A 373 16.39 -20.81 4.12
CA ASN A 373 15.92 -21.34 2.84
C ASN A 373 17.02 -21.40 1.78
N VAL A 374 17.86 -20.38 1.66
CA VAL A 374 19.02 -20.38 0.75
C VAL A 374 19.96 -21.55 1.03
N ARG A 375 20.27 -21.80 2.31
CA ARG A 375 21.06 -22.95 2.75
C ARG A 375 20.38 -24.27 2.40
N ARG A 376 19.08 -24.38 2.66
CA ARG A 376 18.28 -25.59 2.38
C ARG A 376 18.26 -25.97 0.90
N ILE A 377 18.17 -25.00 -0.01
CA ILE A 377 18.15 -25.25 -1.47
C ILE A 377 19.56 -25.32 -2.10
N GLY A 378 20.61 -24.99 -1.34
CA GLY A 378 21.99 -25.09 -1.78
C GLY A 378 22.48 -23.98 -2.73
N LEU A 379 21.85 -22.80 -2.72
CA LEU A 379 22.17 -21.71 -3.65
C LEU A 379 23.27 -20.78 -3.09
N PHE A 380 24.53 -21.21 -3.17
CA PHE A 380 25.67 -20.55 -2.53
C PHE A 380 26.52 -19.65 -3.44
N ASN A 381 25.96 -19.18 -4.56
CA ASN A 381 26.67 -18.38 -5.55
C ASN A 381 27.93 -19.07 -6.11
N SER A 382 27.92 -20.40 -6.22
CA SER A 382 28.99 -21.20 -6.83
C SER A 382 29.24 -20.81 -8.28
N ARG A 383 30.42 -21.08 -8.83
CA ARG A 383 30.75 -20.82 -10.25
C ARG A 383 29.76 -21.46 -11.22
N ASN A 384 29.23 -22.63 -10.87
CA ASN A 384 28.32 -23.41 -11.71
C ASN A 384 26.87 -22.93 -11.65
N ASP A 385 26.50 -22.18 -10.60
CA ASP A 385 25.12 -21.69 -10.44
C ASP A 385 24.82 -20.67 -11.54
N ARG A 386 23.80 -20.93 -12.36
CA ARG A 386 23.41 -20.00 -13.44
C ARG A 386 22.56 -18.83 -12.91
N VAL A 387 21.97 -18.98 -11.74
CA VAL A 387 21.25 -17.96 -11.00
C VAL A 387 22.04 -17.63 -9.74
N LYS A 388 22.19 -16.34 -9.44
CA LYS A 388 22.87 -15.84 -8.24
C LYS A 388 21.85 -15.20 -7.31
N ILE A 389 22.16 -15.19 -6.02
CA ILE A 389 21.33 -14.57 -4.99
C ILE A 389 22.14 -13.55 -4.20
N ILE A 390 21.51 -12.40 -3.93
CA ILE A 390 22.02 -11.37 -3.03
C ILE A 390 20.85 -10.95 -2.17
N PHE A 391 20.93 -11.22 -0.88
CA PHE A 391 20.00 -10.75 0.13
C PHE A 391 20.53 -9.43 0.69
N HIS A 392 19.75 -8.37 0.53
CA HIS A 392 20.05 -7.03 1.04
C HIS A 392 19.01 -6.66 2.10
N PRO A 393 19.27 -6.97 3.39
CA PRO A 393 18.31 -6.76 4.49
C PRO A 393 18.28 -5.31 5.00
N GLU A 394 18.25 -4.34 4.09
CA GLU A 394 18.17 -2.91 4.40
C GLU A 394 17.38 -2.20 3.29
N PHE A 395 16.74 -1.07 3.62
CA PHE A 395 16.15 -0.22 2.59
C PHE A 395 17.23 0.39 1.70
N LEU A 396 16.96 0.43 0.41
CA LEU A 396 17.85 1.05 -0.56
C LEU A 396 17.93 2.56 -0.34
N SER A 397 19.15 3.08 -0.40
CA SER A 397 19.45 4.50 -0.22
C SER A 397 20.65 4.90 -1.07
N SER A 398 20.56 6.04 -1.73
CA SER A 398 21.66 6.70 -2.45
C SER A 398 22.89 6.96 -1.57
N THR A 399 22.73 7.00 -0.24
CA THR A 399 23.84 7.13 0.72
C THR A 399 24.53 5.81 1.08
N SER A 400 24.00 4.66 0.64
CA SER A 400 24.59 3.35 0.93
C SER A 400 25.97 3.22 0.27
N PRO A 401 27.01 2.80 1.00
CA PRO A 401 28.34 2.62 0.42
C PRO A 401 28.43 1.38 -0.48
N LEU A 402 27.47 0.45 -0.38
CA LEU A 402 27.45 -0.79 -1.17
C LEU A 402 26.73 -0.61 -2.50
N LEU A 403 25.51 -0.08 -2.43
CA LEU A 403 24.64 0.13 -3.58
C LEU A 403 24.02 1.52 -3.46
N PRO A 404 24.72 2.58 -3.92
CA PRO A 404 24.33 3.98 -3.75
C PRO A 404 23.20 4.33 -4.74
N MET A 405 22.03 3.74 -4.53
CA MET A 405 20.85 3.93 -5.37
C MET A 405 19.61 4.00 -4.48
N ASP A 406 18.70 4.90 -4.80
CA ASP A 406 17.36 4.87 -4.20
C ASP A 406 16.52 3.74 -4.81
N TYR A 407 15.46 3.33 -4.09
CA TYR A 407 14.58 2.23 -4.50
C TYR A 407 14.07 2.37 -5.95
N GLU A 408 13.60 3.56 -6.31
CA GLU A 408 13.10 3.87 -7.66
C GLU A 408 14.16 3.71 -8.76
N GLU A 409 15.42 4.03 -8.46
CA GLU A 409 16.52 3.91 -9.39
C GLU A 409 16.87 2.43 -9.60
N PHE A 410 16.92 1.67 -8.49
CA PHE A 410 17.19 0.25 -8.51
C PHE A 410 16.15 -0.52 -9.33
N VAL A 411 14.86 -0.29 -9.08
CA VAL A 411 13.77 -0.92 -9.84
C VAL A 411 13.91 -0.64 -11.32
N ARG A 412 14.17 0.61 -11.72
CA ARG A 412 14.42 0.97 -13.13
C ARG A 412 15.60 0.23 -13.74
N GLY A 413 16.65 -0.03 -12.97
CA GLY A 413 17.82 -0.78 -13.43
C GLY A 413 17.59 -2.29 -13.60
N CYS A 414 16.61 -2.85 -12.89
CA CYS A 414 16.22 -4.26 -12.98
C CYS A 414 15.52 -4.61 -14.30
N HIS A 415 15.39 -5.91 -14.59
CA HIS A 415 14.71 -6.41 -15.80
C HIS A 415 13.29 -6.91 -15.53
N LEU A 416 13.04 -7.43 -14.33
CA LEU A 416 11.79 -8.10 -13.95
C LEU A 416 11.61 -7.99 -12.44
N GLY A 417 10.46 -7.51 -11.99
CA GLY A 417 10.01 -7.65 -10.59
C GLY A 417 9.30 -8.98 -10.38
N VAL A 418 9.46 -9.64 -9.23
CA VAL A 418 8.86 -10.96 -8.97
C VAL A 418 8.22 -10.95 -7.58
N PHE A 419 6.89 -10.88 -7.54
CA PHE A 419 6.07 -10.69 -6.33
C PHE A 419 5.01 -11.79 -6.24
N PRO A 420 5.39 -13.05 -5.95
CA PRO A 420 4.48 -14.18 -5.93
C PRO A 420 3.66 -14.21 -4.62
N SER A 421 3.00 -13.11 -4.29
CA SER A 421 2.33 -12.87 -3.02
C SER A 421 1.17 -13.84 -2.78
N TYR A 422 1.01 -14.27 -1.52
CA TYR A 422 -0.13 -15.07 -1.09
C TYR A 422 -1.25 -14.21 -0.53
N TYR A 423 -0.93 -13.25 0.34
CA TYR A 423 -1.87 -12.28 0.88
C TYR A 423 -1.36 -10.87 0.55
N GLU A 424 -2.00 -10.23 -0.43
CA GLU A 424 -1.63 -8.89 -0.88
C GLU A 424 -2.89 -8.12 -1.30
N PRO A 425 -3.49 -7.35 -0.37
CA PRO A 425 -4.79 -6.72 -0.62
C PRO A 425 -4.81 -5.79 -1.83
N TRP A 426 -3.68 -5.14 -2.13
CA TRP A 426 -3.48 -4.38 -3.37
C TRP A 426 -2.24 -4.84 -4.12
N GLY A 427 -1.05 -4.34 -3.77
CA GLY A 427 0.19 -4.63 -4.50
C GLY A 427 0.77 -3.39 -5.19
N TYR A 428 1.30 -2.45 -4.39
CA TYR A 428 1.94 -1.24 -4.92
C TYR A 428 3.20 -1.56 -5.71
N THR A 429 4.04 -2.47 -5.21
CA THR A 429 5.33 -2.82 -5.81
C THR A 429 5.23 -3.26 -7.28
N PRO A 430 4.32 -4.19 -7.69
CA PRO A 430 4.11 -4.47 -9.11
C PRO A 430 3.48 -3.31 -9.90
N GLY A 431 2.65 -2.48 -9.27
CA GLY A 431 2.11 -1.25 -9.86
C GLY A 431 3.20 -0.22 -10.18
N GLU A 432 4.08 0.06 -9.22
CA GLU A 432 5.25 0.92 -9.37
C GLU A 432 6.20 0.39 -10.46
N CYS A 433 6.45 -0.92 -10.48
CA CYS A 433 7.21 -1.55 -11.58
C CYS A 433 6.58 -1.24 -12.94
N THR A 434 5.25 -1.34 -13.04
CA THR A 434 4.51 -1.05 -14.27
C THR A 434 4.66 0.41 -14.70
N VAL A 435 4.53 1.35 -13.75
CA VAL A 435 4.73 2.79 -13.96
C VAL A 435 6.16 3.09 -14.43
N MET A 436 7.15 2.33 -13.94
CA MET A 436 8.55 2.45 -14.35
C MET A 436 8.88 1.70 -15.66
N GLY A 437 7.90 1.06 -16.30
CA GLY A 437 8.09 0.26 -17.51
C GLY A 437 8.86 -1.04 -17.30
N ILE A 438 8.87 -1.56 -16.07
CA ILE A 438 9.53 -2.81 -15.67
C ILE A 438 8.48 -3.92 -15.58
N PRO A 439 8.58 -4.98 -16.41
CA PRO A 439 7.72 -6.15 -16.31
C PRO A 439 7.71 -6.72 -14.89
N SER A 440 6.59 -7.32 -14.49
CA SER A 440 6.45 -7.88 -13.15
C SER A 440 5.70 -9.21 -13.17
N VAL A 441 6.03 -10.07 -12.21
CA VAL A 441 5.26 -11.27 -11.87
C VAL A 441 4.47 -10.99 -10.62
N THR A 442 3.17 -11.27 -10.64
CA THR A 442 2.22 -11.16 -9.51
C THR A 442 1.36 -12.43 -9.44
N THR A 443 0.30 -12.44 -8.65
CA THR A 443 -0.58 -13.60 -8.45
C THR A 443 -2.05 -13.21 -8.58
N ASN A 444 -2.92 -14.19 -8.85
CA ASN A 444 -4.38 -14.00 -8.78
C ASN A 444 -4.93 -13.95 -7.33
N LEU A 445 -4.04 -13.81 -6.33
CA LEU A 445 -4.37 -13.50 -4.94
C LEU A 445 -3.90 -12.09 -4.54
N SER A 446 -3.24 -11.38 -5.45
CA SER A 446 -2.87 -9.97 -5.31
C SER A 446 -3.98 -9.09 -5.90
N GLY A 447 -4.35 -8.02 -5.21
CA GLY A 447 -5.34 -7.07 -5.72
C GLY A 447 -4.96 -6.46 -7.09
N PHE A 448 -3.68 -6.17 -7.29
CA PHE A 448 -3.11 -5.70 -8.55
C PHE A 448 -3.21 -6.77 -9.64
N GLY A 449 -2.93 -8.03 -9.29
CA GLY A 449 -3.07 -9.16 -10.20
C GLY A 449 -4.51 -9.33 -10.66
N CYS A 450 -5.47 -9.34 -9.74
CA CYS A 450 -6.90 -9.39 -10.07
C CYS A 450 -7.33 -8.21 -10.95
N PHE A 451 -6.91 -6.99 -10.61
CA PHE A 451 -7.22 -5.80 -11.39
C PHE A 451 -6.70 -5.91 -12.84
N MET A 452 -5.44 -6.33 -13.02
CA MET A 452 -4.85 -6.50 -14.35
C MET A 452 -5.51 -7.62 -15.16
N GLU A 453 -5.88 -8.73 -14.52
CA GLU A 453 -6.58 -9.84 -15.17
C GLU A 453 -7.96 -9.43 -15.69
N GLU A 454 -8.66 -8.57 -14.95
CA GLU A 454 -9.99 -8.07 -15.32
C GLU A 454 -9.92 -7.00 -16.44
N HIS A 455 -8.92 -6.12 -16.40
CA HIS A 455 -8.86 -4.93 -17.26
C HIS A 455 -7.99 -5.09 -18.50
N VAL A 456 -7.14 -6.13 -18.57
CA VAL A 456 -6.21 -6.35 -19.68
C VAL A 456 -6.41 -7.75 -20.25
N SER A 457 -6.81 -7.85 -21.52
CA SER A 457 -7.15 -9.14 -22.15
C SER A 457 -5.99 -10.14 -22.26
N ASP A 458 -4.76 -9.65 -22.40
CA ASP A 458 -3.54 -10.47 -22.40
C ASP A 458 -2.44 -9.76 -21.60
N PRO A 459 -2.44 -9.88 -20.25
CA PRO A 459 -1.48 -9.19 -19.39
C PRO A 459 -0.02 -9.59 -19.70
N ALA A 460 0.21 -10.85 -20.09
CA ALA A 460 1.55 -11.37 -20.36
C ALA A 460 2.21 -10.72 -21.58
N ALA A 461 1.44 -10.41 -22.63
CA ALA A 461 1.94 -9.67 -23.79
C ALA A 461 2.41 -8.23 -23.46
N TYR A 462 1.93 -7.68 -22.34
CA TYR A 462 2.32 -6.39 -21.78
C TYR A 462 3.32 -6.50 -20.63
N GLY A 463 3.82 -7.70 -20.33
CA GLY A 463 4.85 -7.91 -19.31
C GLY A 463 4.30 -8.03 -17.88
N ILE A 464 2.99 -8.25 -17.72
CA ILE A 464 2.38 -8.60 -16.44
C ILE A 464 2.12 -10.10 -16.43
N TYR A 465 2.88 -10.84 -15.63
CA TYR A 465 2.75 -12.30 -15.52
C TYR A 465 1.99 -12.65 -14.24
N ILE A 466 0.84 -13.31 -14.36
CA ILE A 466 -0.02 -13.64 -13.22
C ILE A 466 0.10 -15.14 -12.94
N VAL A 467 0.67 -15.48 -11.78
CA VAL A 467 0.75 -16.87 -11.30
C VAL A 467 -0.58 -17.24 -10.66
N ASP A 468 -1.11 -18.40 -11.04
CA ASP A 468 -2.31 -18.94 -10.43
C ASP A 468 -1.94 -19.61 -9.11
N ARG A 469 -2.24 -18.91 -8.01
CA ARG A 469 -2.08 -19.39 -6.62
C ARG A 469 -3.42 -19.69 -5.95
N ARG A 470 -4.54 -19.36 -6.61
CA ARG A 470 -5.89 -19.56 -6.08
C ARG A 470 -6.42 -20.96 -6.36
N PHE A 471 -6.21 -21.47 -7.57
CA PHE A 471 -6.83 -22.71 -8.06
C PHE A 471 -5.83 -23.84 -8.29
N ARG A 472 -4.57 -23.65 -7.89
CA ARG A 472 -3.48 -24.61 -8.06
C ARG A 472 -2.76 -24.89 -6.75
N SER A 473 -2.14 -26.07 -6.70
CA SER A 473 -1.23 -26.42 -5.61
C SER A 473 0.02 -25.52 -5.60
N ALA A 474 0.74 -25.53 -4.47
CA ALA A 474 2.00 -24.80 -4.35
C ALA A 474 3.04 -25.27 -5.41
N ASP A 475 3.14 -26.57 -5.68
CA ASP A 475 4.08 -27.11 -6.66
C ASP A 475 3.73 -26.70 -8.10
N GLU A 476 2.45 -26.71 -8.47
CA GLU A 476 1.99 -26.23 -9.78
C GLU A 476 2.23 -24.72 -9.95
N SER A 477 2.00 -23.95 -8.88
CA SER A 477 2.27 -22.51 -8.84
C SER A 477 3.77 -22.23 -9.03
N CYS A 478 4.63 -22.97 -8.32
CA CYS A 478 6.08 -22.90 -8.46
C CYS A 478 6.52 -23.25 -9.89
N ASN A 479 5.98 -24.33 -10.47
CA ASN A 479 6.28 -24.73 -11.84
C ASN A 479 5.85 -23.68 -12.87
N GLN A 480 4.71 -23.02 -12.66
CA GLN A 480 4.26 -21.93 -13.51
C GLN A 480 5.19 -20.72 -13.40
N LEU A 481 5.56 -20.31 -12.19
CA LEU A 481 6.52 -19.24 -11.95
C LEU A 481 7.85 -19.54 -12.64
N THR A 482 8.39 -20.76 -12.49
CA THR A 482 9.63 -21.18 -13.16
C THR A 482 9.53 -21.07 -14.68
N LYS A 483 8.40 -21.46 -15.28
CA LYS A 483 8.17 -21.32 -16.73
C LYS A 483 8.21 -19.86 -17.18
N PHE A 484 7.57 -18.95 -16.43
CA PHE A 484 7.60 -17.52 -16.73
C PHE A 484 9.02 -16.95 -16.67
N LEU A 485 9.75 -17.24 -15.59
CA LEU A 485 11.14 -16.78 -15.41
C LEU A 485 12.06 -17.33 -16.52
N PHE A 486 11.95 -18.63 -16.82
CA PHE A 486 12.76 -19.27 -17.86
C PHE A 486 12.48 -18.70 -19.25
N SER A 487 11.21 -18.52 -19.60
CA SER A 487 10.81 -17.90 -20.87
C SER A 487 11.33 -16.45 -20.98
N PHE A 488 11.25 -15.68 -19.89
CA PHE A 488 11.80 -14.32 -19.86
C PHE A 488 13.32 -14.29 -20.11
N CYS A 489 14.07 -15.24 -19.53
CA CYS A 489 15.51 -15.37 -19.75
C CYS A 489 15.88 -15.68 -21.21
N GLN A 490 14.99 -16.32 -21.97
CA GLN A 490 15.20 -16.65 -23.39
C GLN A 490 14.97 -15.46 -24.33
N GLN A 491 14.42 -14.35 -23.85
CA GLN A 491 14.19 -13.17 -24.67
C GLN A 491 15.50 -12.52 -25.13
N SER A 492 15.50 -12.00 -26.36
CA SER A 492 16.54 -11.10 -26.87
C SER A 492 16.47 -9.72 -26.22
N ARG A 493 17.55 -8.94 -26.33
CA ARG A 493 17.56 -7.53 -25.89
C ARG A 493 16.44 -6.71 -26.55
N ARG A 494 16.18 -6.94 -27.84
CA ARG A 494 15.13 -6.24 -28.60
C ARG A 494 13.74 -6.59 -28.07
N GLN A 495 13.47 -7.86 -27.78
CA GLN A 495 12.20 -8.30 -27.20
C GLN A 495 11.98 -7.66 -25.82
N ARG A 496 13.00 -7.62 -24.94
CA ARG A 496 12.89 -6.95 -23.64
C ARG A 496 12.58 -5.46 -23.74
N ILE A 497 13.19 -4.74 -24.69
CA ILE A 497 12.90 -3.31 -24.91
C ILE A 497 11.44 -3.13 -25.36
N ILE A 498 10.97 -3.95 -26.30
CA ILE A 498 9.58 -3.91 -26.78
C ILE A 498 8.60 -4.22 -25.63
N GLN A 499 8.90 -5.23 -24.81
CA GLN A 499 8.04 -5.58 -23.67
C GLN A 499 7.97 -4.44 -22.65
N ARG A 500 9.12 -3.84 -22.28
CA ARG A 500 9.14 -2.65 -21.40
C ARG A 500 8.30 -1.49 -21.93
N ASN A 501 8.39 -1.20 -23.23
CA ASN A 501 7.55 -0.17 -23.88
C ASN A 501 6.05 -0.52 -23.84
N ARG A 502 5.68 -1.79 -23.79
CA ARG A 502 4.27 -2.20 -23.62
C ARG A 502 3.86 -2.09 -22.15
N THR A 503 4.72 -2.51 -21.23
CA THR A 503 4.47 -2.39 -19.78
C THR A 503 4.22 -0.94 -19.38
N GLU A 504 5.08 -0.01 -19.82
CA GLU A 504 4.95 1.41 -19.50
C GLU A 504 3.62 2.01 -19.98
N ARG A 505 3.07 1.54 -21.11
CA ARG A 505 1.75 1.99 -21.61
C ARG A 505 0.58 1.61 -20.70
N LEU A 506 0.74 0.62 -19.83
CA LEU A 506 -0.28 0.27 -18.84
C LEU A 506 -0.28 1.23 -17.65
N SER A 507 0.74 2.09 -17.49
CA SER A 507 0.81 3.05 -16.38
C SER A 507 -0.42 3.94 -16.29
N ASP A 508 -0.99 4.33 -17.42
CA ASP A 508 -2.20 5.17 -17.48
C ASP A 508 -3.43 4.52 -16.81
N LEU A 509 -3.52 3.19 -16.80
CA LEU A 509 -4.60 2.47 -16.12
C LEU A 509 -4.47 2.53 -14.59
N LEU A 510 -3.27 2.82 -14.10
CA LEU A 510 -2.95 2.89 -12.67
C LEU A 510 -2.93 4.33 -12.14
N ASP A 511 -3.12 5.33 -13.01
CA ASP A 511 -3.11 6.72 -12.59
C ASP A 511 -4.40 7.08 -11.84
N TRP A 512 -4.27 7.91 -10.81
CA TRP A 512 -5.42 8.41 -10.05
C TRP A 512 -6.45 9.17 -10.90
N ARG A 513 -6.09 9.72 -12.06
CA ARG A 513 -7.05 10.32 -13.01
C ARG A 513 -8.05 9.31 -13.58
N TYR A 514 -7.65 8.04 -13.65
CA TYR A 514 -8.51 6.94 -14.09
C TYR A 514 -9.19 6.27 -12.89
N LEU A 515 -8.39 5.86 -11.90
CA LEU A 515 -8.90 5.10 -10.74
C LEU A 515 -9.68 5.96 -9.74
N GLY A 516 -9.35 7.25 -9.62
CA GLY A 516 -10.08 8.19 -8.76
C GLY A 516 -11.52 8.41 -9.20
N ARG A 517 -11.86 8.10 -10.47
CA ARG A 517 -13.24 8.15 -10.98
C ARG A 517 -14.15 7.13 -10.32
N VAL A 518 -13.61 5.99 -9.88
CA VAL A 518 -14.39 4.98 -9.17
C VAL A 518 -14.83 5.51 -7.80
N SER A 519 -13.97 6.28 -7.13
CA SER A 519 -14.30 7.01 -5.90
C SER A 519 -15.34 8.13 -6.11
N ARG A 520 -15.49 8.67 -7.33
CA ARG A 520 -16.51 9.68 -7.67
C ARG A 520 -17.93 9.15 -7.67
N SER A 521 -18.13 7.84 -7.85
CA SER A 521 -19.47 7.24 -7.88
C SER A 521 -20.09 7.00 -6.49
N LEU A 522 -19.34 7.26 -5.43
CA LEU A 522 -19.76 7.05 -4.04
C LEU A 522 -20.80 8.08 -3.55
N PRO A 523 -20.75 9.37 -3.92
CA PRO A 523 -21.71 10.37 -3.43
C PRO A 523 -23.07 10.36 -4.14
N ASP A 524 -23.14 9.98 -5.42
CA ASP A 524 -24.39 10.02 -6.21
C ASP A 524 -25.43 8.97 -5.79
N ARG A 525 -24.99 7.86 -5.20
CA ARG A 525 -25.91 6.76 -4.87
C ARG A 525 -26.76 7.00 -3.63
N ASP A 526 -26.46 8.00 -2.79
CA ASP A 526 -26.90 7.92 -1.39
C ASP A 526 -27.35 9.20 -0.68
N CYS A 527 -27.66 10.29 -1.39
CA CYS A 527 -28.39 11.42 -0.79
C CYS A 527 -29.81 11.06 -0.28
N THR A 528 -30.26 9.80 -0.38
CA THR A 528 -31.61 9.35 0.01
C THR A 528 -31.68 8.37 1.19
N LEU A 529 -30.56 7.89 1.76
CA LEU A 529 -30.56 6.77 2.73
C LEU A 529 -30.19 7.11 4.19
N CYS A 530 -30.31 8.38 4.62
CA CYS A 530 -30.02 8.85 5.99
C CYS A 530 -30.90 8.27 7.14
N ARG A 531 -31.60 7.15 6.95
CA ARG A 531 -32.46 6.53 7.98
C ARG A 531 -32.45 5.00 7.90
N ASN A 532 -31.51 4.35 8.60
CA ASN A 532 -31.67 2.96 9.02
C ASN A 532 -31.11 2.76 10.45
N ASP A 533 -31.90 2.09 11.29
CA ASP A 533 -31.65 1.87 12.72
C ASP A 533 -30.60 0.77 12.97
N ILE A 534 -29.65 1.07 13.87
CA ILE A 534 -28.50 0.23 14.26
C ILE A 534 -28.93 -0.99 15.11
N SER A 535 -30.16 -1.00 15.63
CA SER A 535 -30.64 -1.97 16.63
C SER A 535 -30.87 -3.41 16.11
N GLN A 536 -30.75 -3.66 14.81
CA GLN A 536 -30.97 -5.00 14.21
C GLN A 536 -29.67 -5.79 13.95
N MET A 537 -28.49 -5.24 14.22
CA MET A 537 -27.22 -5.79 13.70
C MET A 537 -26.61 -6.98 14.46
N GLY A 538 -27.28 -7.54 15.48
CA GLY A 538 -26.86 -8.82 16.09
C GLY A 538 -25.44 -8.89 16.66
N LEU A 539 -24.76 -7.76 16.85
CA LEU A 539 -23.42 -7.65 17.42
C LEU A 539 -23.51 -7.88 18.94
N ARG A 540 -23.32 -9.11 19.40
CA ARG A 540 -23.15 -9.41 20.85
C ARG A 540 -21.66 -9.36 21.21
N GLY A 541 -21.20 -8.24 21.74
CA GLY A 541 -19.88 -8.17 22.36
C GLY A 541 -19.84 -8.85 23.73
N VAL A 542 -18.68 -9.40 24.06
CA VAL A 542 -18.41 -10.11 25.31
C VAL A 542 -18.01 -9.09 26.39
N ARG A 543 -18.54 -9.22 27.62
CA ARG A 543 -18.22 -8.31 28.72
C ARG A 543 -16.71 -8.33 29.04
N PRO A 544 -16.12 -7.20 29.49
CA PRO A 544 -14.69 -7.10 29.82
C PRO A 544 -14.19 -8.15 30.83
N SER A 545 -15.08 -8.74 31.64
CA SER A 545 -14.75 -9.72 32.68
C SER A 545 -14.69 -11.19 32.20
N THR A 546 -14.83 -11.45 30.90
CA THR A 546 -14.92 -12.82 30.35
C THR A 546 -13.78 -13.22 29.40
N VAL A 547 -12.72 -12.42 29.28
CA VAL A 547 -11.45 -12.93 28.71
C VAL A 547 -10.89 -13.94 29.72
N PRO A 548 -10.76 -15.24 29.37
CA PRO A 548 -10.15 -16.20 30.27
C PRO A 548 -8.71 -15.75 30.47
N THR A 549 -8.32 -15.46 31.71
CA THR A 549 -6.92 -15.46 32.09
C THR A 549 -6.37 -16.83 31.73
N VAL A 550 -5.56 -16.88 30.66
CA VAL A 550 -4.71 -18.03 30.39
C VAL A 550 -3.84 -18.18 31.63
N LYS A 551 -4.14 -19.18 32.45
CA LYS A 551 -3.28 -19.56 33.56
C LYS A 551 -1.93 -19.94 32.96
N THR A 552 -0.91 -19.18 33.34
CA THR A 552 0.51 -19.48 33.16
C THR A 552 0.86 -20.89 33.59
#